data_AF-A0A3M2AE39-F1
#
_entry.id   AF-A0A3M2AE39-F1
#
_cell.length_a   1.000
_cell.length_b   1.000
_cell.length_c   1.000
_cell.angle_alpha   90.00
_cell.angle_beta   90.00
_cell.angle_gamma   90.00
#
_symmetry.space_group_name_H-M   'P 1'
#
loop_
_entity.id
_entity.type
_entity.pdbx_description
1 polymer ?
#
loop_
_entity_poly.entity_id
_entity_poly.type
_entity_poly.pdbx_seq_one_letter_code
_entity_poly.pdbx_strand_id
1 'polypeptide(L)'
;MTELTLNIGAQVYCTDGKGGKLVKIVVDPHTRRITDLIVEKGFLQKKDRVLPISLVHKTTEEAIYLNIPSTELTNYPEFREIEFTAPATDWKPFRHYPNQNILHWATPYGFTAFPEPSVPKVHHHILTGIDQNKTPVGRGTPIYTLSGMLARVDHVLVNPDTDEITHLVANKGVFPYQVIIPITLVDRITADGIYINKTTDELKGLARYTARLPVDILEDLKQRLAAALPDFRHVRLQLDKGVLSLHGFVKDEAAREEAETIARAVPGVLKVENYLDTHLLIETQIYEALAQNPLTRNAVLEVHFDRGIVTLQGEVDSYEVKRQAEIVAGKHPKVIGVINEVTVRHGEPDLTVTIGSKQ
;
A
#
# COMPACT_ATOMS: atom_id res chain seq x y z
N MET A 1 -11.68 -19.77 10.00
CA MET A 1 -10.33 -19.94 9.41
C MET A 1 -9.52 -20.71 10.42
N THR A 2 -9.17 -21.96 10.14
CA THR A 2 -8.44 -22.84 11.08
C THR A 2 -7.12 -22.18 11.45
N GLU A 3 -6.88 -21.94 12.73
CA GLU A 3 -5.57 -21.45 13.18
C GLU A 3 -4.51 -22.51 12.88
N LEU A 4 -3.50 -22.14 12.08
CA LEU A 4 -2.32 -22.95 11.86
C LEU A 4 -1.53 -23.02 13.18
N THR A 5 -1.62 -24.14 13.88
CA THR A 5 -0.80 -24.41 15.07
C THR A 5 0.62 -24.76 14.64
N LEU A 6 1.58 -23.85 14.84
CA LEU A 6 2.99 -24.05 14.45
C LEU A 6 3.85 -24.28 15.70
N ASN A 7 3.97 -25.52 16.16
CA ASN A 7 4.72 -25.78 17.39
C ASN A 7 6.24 -25.74 17.16
N ILE A 8 6.98 -25.03 18.03
CA ILE A 8 8.45 -25.04 18.00
C ILE A 8 8.94 -26.47 18.30
N GLY A 9 9.89 -26.96 17.50
CA GLY A 9 10.40 -28.33 17.53
C GLY A 9 9.63 -29.30 16.63
N ALA A 10 8.49 -28.90 16.03
CA ALA A 10 7.71 -29.76 15.14
C ALA A 10 8.50 -30.21 13.91
N GLN A 11 8.26 -31.44 13.47
CA GLN A 11 8.92 -32.02 12.30
C GLN A 11 8.34 -31.43 11.01
N VAL A 12 9.22 -30.86 10.18
CA VAL A 12 8.85 -30.35 8.85
C VAL A 12 8.97 -31.47 7.82
N TYR A 13 7.91 -31.67 7.02
CA TYR A 13 7.84 -32.62 5.91
C TYR A 13 7.68 -31.89 4.58
N CYS A 14 8.48 -32.30 3.60
CA CYS A 14 8.34 -31.97 2.19
C CYS A 14 7.48 -33.04 1.49
N THR A 15 7.17 -32.84 0.22
CA THR A 15 6.37 -33.79 -0.57
C THR A 15 7.04 -35.16 -0.77
N ASP A 16 8.37 -35.22 -0.61
CA ASP A 16 9.23 -36.38 -0.83
C ASP A 16 9.87 -36.93 0.47
N GLY A 17 9.59 -36.34 1.64
CA GLY A 17 10.13 -36.84 2.91
C GLY A 17 10.39 -35.77 3.98
N LYS A 18 11.35 -36.04 4.87
CA LYS A 18 11.69 -35.13 5.99
C LYS A 18 12.46 -33.91 5.49
N GLY A 19 12.01 -32.71 5.87
CA GLY A 19 12.63 -31.43 5.53
C GLY A 19 13.48 -30.80 6.64
N GLY A 20 13.20 -31.10 7.91
CA GLY A 20 13.91 -30.49 9.06
C GLY A 20 13.03 -30.35 10.29
N LYS A 21 13.35 -29.45 11.23
CA LYS A 21 12.44 -29.09 12.34
C LYS A 21 12.26 -27.59 12.46
N LEU A 22 11.11 -27.12 12.94
CA LEU A 22 10.89 -25.70 13.19
C LEU A 22 11.65 -25.26 14.45
N VAL A 23 12.50 -24.23 14.37
CA VAL A 23 13.24 -23.71 15.54
C VAL A 23 12.78 -22.33 16.00
N LYS A 24 12.46 -21.46 15.05
CA LYS A 24 11.99 -20.09 15.33
C LYS A 24 10.95 -19.69 14.30
N ILE A 25 10.12 -18.72 14.68
CA ILE A 25 9.17 -18.08 13.78
C ILE A 25 9.54 -16.62 13.59
N VAL A 26 9.28 -16.10 12.40
CA VAL A 26 9.45 -14.68 12.10
C VAL A 26 8.07 -14.03 12.12
N VAL A 27 7.93 -12.96 12.90
CA VAL A 27 6.67 -12.25 13.11
C VAL A 27 6.81 -10.81 12.62
N ASP A 28 5.85 -10.34 11.83
CA ASP A 28 5.73 -8.92 11.49
C ASP A 28 5.29 -8.14 12.74
N PRO A 29 6.09 -7.17 13.23
CA PRO A 29 5.83 -6.51 14.51
C PRO A 29 4.61 -5.59 14.49
N HIS A 30 4.16 -5.16 13.31
CA HIS A 30 3.02 -4.24 13.16
C HIS A 30 1.70 -5.03 13.17
N THR A 31 1.64 -6.10 12.39
CA THR A 31 0.40 -6.88 12.20
C THR A 31 0.29 -8.08 13.12
N ARG A 32 1.40 -8.45 13.79
CA ARG A 32 1.50 -9.63 14.65
C ARG A 32 1.08 -10.90 13.89
N ARG A 33 1.66 -11.11 12.71
CA ARG A 33 1.47 -12.32 11.91
C ARG A 33 2.79 -13.01 11.63
N ILE A 34 2.75 -14.34 11.54
CA ILE A 34 3.91 -15.14 11.18
C ILE A 34 4.12 -15.03 9.68
N THR A 35 5.31 -14.60 9.26
CA THR A 35 5.67 -14.44 7.85
C THR A 35 6.57 -15.58 7.36
N ASP A 36 7.48 -16.03 8.22
CA ASP A 36 8.50 -17.03 7.86
C ASP A 36 8.74 -18.01 9.01
N LEU A 37 9.22 -19.19 8.62
CA LEU A 37 9.65 -20.28 9.47
C LEU A 37 11.16 -20.42 9.37
N ILE A 38 11.85 -20.52 10.50
CA ILE A 38 13.26 -20.92 10.55
C ILE A 38 13.29 -22.43 10.79
N VAL A 39 13.77 -23.18 9.79
CA VAL A 39 13.79 -24.64 9.82
C VAL A 39 15.23 -25.12 9.97
N GLU A 40 15.53 -25.79 11.09
CA GLU A 40 16.81 -26.47 11.30
C GLU A 40 16.91 -27.70 10.41
N LYS A 41 18.16 -28.01 10.05
CA LYS A 41 18.47 -29.20 9.27
C LYS A 41 18.41 -30.48 10.11
N GLY A 42 18.05 -31.58 9.45
CA GLY A 42 18.42 -32.93 9.89
C GLY A 42 19.88 -33.27 9.57
N PHE A 43 20.30 -34.49 9.92
CA PHE A 43 21.69 -35.02 9.93
C PHE A 43 22.57 -34.84 8.66
N LEU A 44 22.06 -34.37 7.51
CA LEU A 44 22.75 -34.38 6.20
C LEU A 44 23.24 -32.99 5.71
N GLN A 45 23.16 -31.96 6.54
CA GLN A 45 23.09 -30.59 6.03
C GLN A 45 23.75 -29.60 7.05
N LYS A 46 24.51 -28.56 6.62
CA LYS A 46 25.32 -27.67 7.52
C LYS A 46 24.70 -26.40 8.19
N LYS A 47 23.59 -25.78 7.74
CA LYS A 47 23.06 -24.45 8.21
C LYS A 47 21.52 -24.22 8.07
N ASP A 48 20.82 -23.68 9.07
CA ASP A 48 19.35 -23.53 9.08
C ASP A 48 18.78 -22.76 7.88
N ARG A 49 17.50 -22.97 7.53
CA ARG A 49 16.85 -22.36 6.35
C ARG A 49 15.68 -21.44 6.72
N VAL A 50 15.51 -20.35 5.97
CA VAL A 50 14.37 -19.43 6.11
C VAL A 50 13.32 -19.71 5.04
N LEU A 51 12.14 -20.18 5.46
CA LEU A 51 11.05 -20.61 4.58
C LEU A 51 9.81 -19.72 4.78
N PRO A 52 9.24 -19.14 3.71
CA PRO A 52 8.01 -18.36 3.85
C PRO A 52 6.84 -19.24 4.30
N ILE A 53 5.98 -18.70 5.17
CA ILE A 53 4.80 -19.42 5.70
C ILE A 53 3.85 -19.89 4.59
N SER A 54 3.87 -19.22 3.43
CA SER A 54 3.04 -19.57 2.28
C SER A 54 3.34 -20.95 1.69
N LEU A 55 4.48 -21.55 2.01
CA LEU A 55 4.80 -22.93 1.63
C LEU A 55 4.06 -23.96 2.48
N VAL A 56 3.56 -23.57 3.66
CA VAL A 56 2.85 -24.45 4.57
C VAL A 56 1.48 -24.77 3.99
N HIS A 57 1.27 -26.03 3.66
CA HIS A 57 0.00 -26.54 3.16
C HIS A 57 -0.90 -27.02 4.30
N LYS A 58 -0.30 -27.67 5.31
CA LYS A 58 -1.02 -28.27 6.43
C LYS A 58 -0.15 -28.28 7.68
N THR A 59 -0.78 -28.10 8.84
CA THR A 59 -0.15 -28.29 10.15
C THR A 59 -0.93 -29.33 10.96
N THR A 60 -0.22 -30.10 11.76
CA THR A 60 -0.75 -30.91 12.86
C THR A 60 -0.06 -30.47 14.15
N GLU A 61 -0.42 -31.07 15.29
CA GLU A 61 0.24 -30.76 16.56
C GLU A 61 1.75 -31.11 16.56
N GLU A 62 2.16 -32.11 15.77
CA GLU A 62 3.54 -32.62 15.77
C GLU A 62 4.32 -32.30 14.49
N ALA A 63 3.64 -31.90 13.41
CA ALA A 63 4.25 -31.80 12.09
C ALA A 63 3.74 -30.64 11.23
N ILE A 64 4.62 -30.15 10.36
CA ILE A 64 4.35 -29.09 9.39
C ILE A 64 4.61 -29.66 8.00
N TYR A 65 3.63 -29.59 7.11
CA TYR A 65 3.71 -30.13 5.76
C TYR A 65 3.83 -28.99 4.75
N LEU A 66 4.93 -29.01 3.99
CA LEU A 66 5.22 -28.08 2.91
C LEU A 66 4.81 -28.68 1.56
N ASN A 67 4.37 -27.82 0.64
CA ASN A 67 4.04 -28.24 -0.73
C ASN A 67 5.22 -28.08 -1.71
N ILE A 68 6.41 -28.52 -1.31
CA ILE A 68 7.63 -28.51 -2.12
C ILE A 68 8.46 -29.77 -1.88
N PRO A 69 9.30 -30.22 -2.83
CA PRO A 69 10.26 -31.30 -2.62
C PRO A 69 11.45 -30.83 -1.76
N SER A 70 12.09 -31.75 -1.06
CA SER A 70 13.22 -31.50 -0.15
C SER A 70 14.45 -30.93 -0.86
N THR A 71 14.64 -31.23 -2.13
CA THR A 71 15.69 -30.67 -2.99
C THR A 71 15.52 -29.17 -3.22
N GLU A 72 14.30 -28.65 -3.12
CA GLU A 72 14.04 -27.21 -3.26
C GLU A 72 14.44 -26.44 -1.99
N LEU A 73 14.55 -27.10 -0.82
CA LEU A 73 14.96 -26.45 0.42
C LEU A 73 16.34 -25.79 0.32
N THR A 74 17.26 -26.33 -0.48
CA THR A 74 18.59 -25.73 -0.68
C THR A 74 18.56 -24.43 -1.47
N ASN A 75 17.45 -24.16 -2.16
CA ASN A 75 17.24 -22.92 -2.90
C ASN A 75 16.81 -21.78 -1.96
N TYR A 76 16.41 -22.08 -0.73
CA TYR A 76 16.17 -21.10 0.32
C TYR A 76 17.48 -20.81 1.08
N PRO A 77 17.69 -19.61 1.64
CA PRO A 77 18.98 -19.17 2.15
C PRO A 77 19.20 -19.80 3.48
N GLU A 78 20.43 -19.62 3.89
CA GLU A 78 20.86 -19.93 5.23
C GLU A 78 20.34 -18.83 6.16
N PHE A 79 19.81 -19.22 7.31
CA PHE A 79 19.48 -18.28 8.37
C PHE A 79 20.74 -17.53 8.79
N ARG A 80 20.67 -16.20 8.77
CA ARG A 80 21.73 -15.31 9.19
C ARG A 80 21.19 -14.40 10.27
N GLU A 81 21.69 -14.55 11.48
CA GLU A 81 21.20 -13.80 12.64
C GLU A 81 21.20 -12.28 12.43
N ILE A 82 22.15 -11.75 11.66
CA ILE A 82 22.24 -10.33 11.30
C ILE A 82 21.07 -9.79 10.46
N GLU A 83 20.22 -10.65 9.88
CA GLU A 83 19.05 -10.22 9.08
C GLU A 83 17.79 -10.09 9.96
N PHE A 84 17.89 -10.47 11.24
CA PHE A 84 16.78 -10.54 12.18
C PHE A 84 17.11 -9.80 13.47
N THR A 85 16.07 -9.34 14.17
CA THR A 85 16.17 -8.81 15.52
C THR A 85 15.22 -9.58 16.44
N ALA A 86 15.63 -9.77 17.70
CA ALA A 86 14.71 -10.22 18.72
C ALA A 86 13.69 -9.10 19.02
N PRO A 87 12.44 -9.45 19.44
CA PRO A 87 11.51 -8.47 19.97
C PRO A 87 12.09 -7.75 21.20
N ALA A 88 11.67 -6.50 21.41
CA ALA A 88 12.02 -5.76 22.63
C ALA A 88 11.55 -6.54 23.89
N THR A 89 12.27 -6.37 25.00
CA THR A 89 12.06 -7.16 26.23
C THR A 89 10.66 -6.96 26.82
N ASP A 90 10.06 -5.79 26.61
CA ASP A 90 8.72 -5.39 27.04
C ASP A 90 7.62 -5.72 26.01
N TRP A 91 7.97 -6.32 24.87
CA TRP A 91 7.01 -6.69 23.85
C TRP A 91 6.08 -7.80 24.36
N LYS A 92 4.77 -7.54 24.26
CA LYS A 92 3.75 -8.49 24.69
C LYS A 92 3.93 -9.82 23.96
N PRO A 93 3.98 -10.96 24.66
CA PRO A 93 4.12 -12.27 24.04
C PRO A 93 3.13 -12.48 22.89
N PHE A 94 3.62 -13.06 21.80
CA PHE A 94 2.78 -13.37 20.65
C PHE A 94 2.18 -14.75 20.80
N ARG A 95 0.87 -14.78 21.07
CA ARG A 95 0.13 -16.02 21.32
C ARG A 95 0.83 -16.84 22.43
N HIS A 96 1.09 -18.12 22.19
CA HIS A 96 1.79 -19.02 23.12
C HIS A 96 3.31 -19.08 22.89
N TYR A 97 3.85 -18.30 21.95
CA TYR A 97 5.28 -18.32 21.65
C TYR A 97 6.07 -17.46 22.64
N PRO A 98 7.13 -18.00 23.27
CA PRO A 98 8.03 -17.21 24.10
C PRO A 98 8.89 -16.29 23.21
N ASN A 99 9.22 -15.09 23.71
CA ASN A 99 9.93 -14.05 22.94
C ASN A 99 11.27 -14.53 22.35
N GLN A 100 11.97 -15.47 23.01
CA GLN A 100 13.24 -16.04 22.52
C GLN A 100 13.12 -16.88 21.22
N ASN A 101 11.91 -17.36 20.91
CA ASN A 101 11.62 -18.13 19.70
C ASN A 101 11.01 -17.28 18.58
N ILE A 102 10.90 -15.97 18.81
CA ILE A 102 10.33 -15.00 17.89
C ILE A 102 11.45 -14.12 17.38
N LEU A 103 11.48 -13.94 16.07
CA LEU A 103 12.33 -12.98 15.41
C LEU A 103 11.46 -11.99 14.65
N HIS A 104 11.93 -10.77 14.52
CA HIS A 104 11.43 -9.82 13.54
C HIS A 104 12.50 -9.70 12.46
N TRP A 105 12.09 -9.51 11.21
CA TRP A 105 13.03 -8.98 10.24
C TRP A 105 13.52 -7.62 10.74
N ALA A 106 14.83 -7.36 10.68
CA ALA A 106 15.38 -6.09 11.14
C ALA A 106 14.74 -4.88 10.43
N THR A 107 14.36 -5.08 9.17
CA THR A 107 13.38 -4.28 8.43
C THR A 107 12.55 -5.24 7.58
N PRO A 108 11.31 -4.92 7.16
CA PRO A 108 10.53 -5.77 6.26
C PRO A 108 11.21 -6.08 4.91
N TYR A 109 12.34 -5.45 4.61
CA TYR A 109 13.18 -5.69 3.43
C TYR A 109 14.46 -6.48 3.75
N GLY A 110 14.63 -6.99 4.98
CA GLY A 110 15.75 -7.86 5.36
C GLY A 110 17.07 -7.17 5.70
N PHE A 111 17.08 -5.84 5.95
CA PHE A 111 18.33 -5.11 6.22
C PHE A 111 18.50 -4.69 7.69
N THR A 112 19.71 -4.86 8.21
CA THR A 112 20.26 -4.19 9.41
C THR A 112 21.31 -3.12 9.07
N ALA A 113 21.77 -3.04 7.81
CA ALA A 113 22.95 -2.26 7.43
C ALA A 113 22.68 -0.79 7.09
N PHE A 114 21.42 -0.32 7.14
CA PHE A 114 21.08 1.08 6.93
C PHE A 114 20.65 1.69 8.26
N PRO A 115 21.38 2.70 8.76
CA PRO A 115 20.93 3.47 9.92
C PRO A 115 19.65 4.26 9.59
N GLU A 116 19.30 4.43 8.32
CA GLU A 116 18.16 5.23 7.85
C GLU A 116 17.08 4.37 7.19
N PRO A 117 15.78 4.70 7.41
CA PRO A 117 14.66 3.98 6.82
C PRO A 117 14.67 4.16 5.29
N SER A 118 14.70 3.07 4.53
CA SER A 118 14.52 3.12 3.07
C SER A 118 13.10 2.76 2.69
N VAL A 119 12.53 3.49 1.74
CA VAL A 119 11.16 3.25 1.24
C VAL A 119 11.21 2.70 -0.17
N PRO A 120 10.41 1.67 -0.49
CA PRO A 120 10.35 1.14 -1.83
C PRO A 120 9.47 2.07 -2.68
N LYS A 121 9.96 2.43 -3.87
CA LYS A 121 9.28 3.37 -4.76
C LYS A 121 9.26 2.81 -6.18
N VAL A 122 8.12 2.90 -6.85
CA VAL A 122 8.02 2.69 -8.30
C VAL A 122 7.85 4.05 -8.97
N HIS A 123 8.85 4.48 -9.74
CA HIS A 123 8.72 5.67 -10.57
C HIS A 123 7.80 5.36 -11.78
N HIS A 124 6.59 5.92 -11.74
CA HIS A 124 5.73 6.04 -12.91
C HIS A 124 5.59 7.52 -13.25
N HIS A 125 6.46 8.02 -14.14
CA HIS A 125 6.18 9.23 -14.89
C HIS A 125 6.27 8.91 -16.38
N ILE A 126 5.27 9.39 -17.12
CA ILE A 126 5.31 9.51 -18.57
C ILE A 126 6.59 10.29 -18.89
N LEU A 127 7.40 9.77 -19.80
CA LEU A 127 8.70 10.30 -20.20
C LEU A 127 8.55 11.70 -20.83
N THR A 128 8.38 12.73 -20.01
CA THR A 128 8.46 14.13 -20.45
C THR A 128 9.38 14.85 -19.47
N GLY A 129 10.58 15.21 -19.93
CA GLY A 129 11.52 16.05 -19.17
C GLY A 129 12.69 15.35 -18.47
N ILE A 130 13.08 14.13 -18.87
CA ILE A 130 14.36 13.57 -18.42
C ILE A 130 15.49 14.31 -19.16
N ASP A 131 16.45 14.85 -18.40
CA ASP A 131 17.73 15.35 -18.92
C ASP A 131 18.31 14.34 -19.92
N GLN A 132 18.72 14.79 -21.10
CA GLN A 132 19.24 13.93 -22.17
C GLN A 132 20.44 13.07 -21.73
N ASN A 133 21.08 13.42 -20.61
CA ASN A 133 22.20 12.70 -20.02
C ASN A 133 21.83 11.67 -18.95
N LYS A 134 20.54 11.45 -18.65
CA LYS A 134 20.08 10.47 -17.63
C LYS A 134 19.36 9.30 -18.28
N THR A 135 19.83 8.08 -18.04
CA THR A 135 19.18 6.85 -18.52
C THR A 135 18.07 6.44 -17.52
N PRO A 136 16.78 6.39 -17.92
CA PRO A 136 15.72 5.99 -17.02
C PRO A 136 15.85 4.51 -16.63
N VAL A 137 15.85 4.24 -15.33
CA VAL A 137 15.69 2.89 -14.78
C VAL A 137 14.24 2.67 -14.41
N GLY A 138 13.56 1.81 -15.16
CA GLY A 138 12.16 1.47 -14.94
C GLY A 138 11.97 0.03 -14.48
N ARG A 139 10.75 -0.28 -14.06
CA ARG A 139 10.30 -1.67 -13.88
C ARG A 139 10.48 -2.45 -15.19
N GLY A 140 11.02 -3.66 -15.09
CA GLY A 140 11.34 -4.52 -16.23
C GLY A 140 12.74 -4.32 -16.81
N THR A 141 13.49 -3.28 -16.39
CA THR A 141 14.86 -3.04 -16.86
C THR A 141 15.73 -4.28 -16.60
N PRO A 142 16.38 -4.85 -17.62
CA PRO A 142 17.25 -6.01 -17.45
C PRO A 142 18.43 -5.71 -16.53
N ILE A 143 18.80 -6.69 -15.71
CA ILE A 143 20.01 -6.66 -14.88
C ILE A 143 20.91 -7.79 -15.37
N TYR A 144 22.12 -7.45 -15.78
CA TYR A 144 23.14 -8.35 -16.29
C TYR A 144 24.31 -8.47 -15.31
N THR A 145 24.86 -9.67 -15.24
CA THR A 145 26.09 -10.03 -14.53
C THR A 145 27.13 -10.53 -15.52
N LEU A 146 28.34 -10.85 -15.04
CA LEU A 146 29.35 -11.56 -15.84
C LEU A 146 28.85 -12.94 -16.32
N SER A 147 27.83 -13.51 -15.68
CA SER A 147 27.23 -14.80 -16.01
C SER A 147 26.05 -14.68 -16.99
N GLY A 148 25.70 -13.47 -17.45
CA GLY A 148 24.55 -13.21 -18.32
C GLY A 148 23.40 -12.50 -17.60
N MET A 149 22.16 -12.72 -18.05
CA MET A 149 21.01 -12.05 -17.44
C MET A 149 20.72 -12.63 -16.05
N LEU A 150 20.71 -11.76 -15.04
CA LEU A 150 20.37 -12.13 -13.68
C LEU A 150 18.86 -12.11 -13.46
N ALA A 151 18.24 -10.96 -13.75
CA ALA A 151 16.87 -10.65 -13.40
C ALA A 151 16.39 -9.40 -14.13
N ARG A 152 15.20 -8.92 -13.78
CA ARG A 152 14.70 -7.59 -14.15
C ARG A 152 14.41 -6.79 -12.89
N VAL A 153 14.62 -5.47 -12.95
CA VAL A 153 14.19 -4.55 -11.90
C VAL A 153 12.69 -4.67 -11.72
N ASP A 154 12.23 -4.88 -10.49
CA ASP A 154 10.81 -4.79 -10.13
C ASP A 154 10.49 -3.37 -9.64
N HIS A 155 11.27 -2.87 -8.69
CA HIS A 155 11.19 -1.52 -8.15
C HIS A 155 12.53 -1.10 -7.53
N VAL A 156 12.62 0.12 -7.01
CA VAL A 156 13.83 0.64 -6.35
C VAL A 156 13.55 0.96 -4.89
N LEU A 157 14.60 0.94 -4.07
CA LEU A 157 14.55 1.51 -2.73
C LEU A 157 15.24 2.87 -2.77
N VAL A 158 14.60 3.88 -2.18
CA VAL A 158 15.14 5.24 -2.12
C VAL A 158 15.40 5.65 -0.68
N ASN A 159 16.35 6.56 -0.50
CA ASN A 159 16.44 7.35 0.72
C ASN A 159 15.24 8.32 0.75
N PRO A 160 14.41 8.33 1.80
CA PRO A 160 13.20 9.15 1.86
C PRO A 160 13.47 10.65 1.97
N ASP A 161 14.65 11.05 2.46
CA ASP A 161 15.02 12.45 2.64
C ASP A 161 15.65 13.04 1.37
N THR A 162 16.47 12.27 0.66
CA THR A 162 17.17 12.72 -0.55
C THR A 162 16.50 12.28 -1.85
N ASP A 163 15.52 11.37 -1.78
CA ASP A 163 14.89 10.70 -2.92
C ASP A 163 15.89 9.93 -3.82
N GLU A 164 17.12 9.72 -3.37
CA GLU A 164 18.16 9.00 -4.13
C GLU A 164 17.94 7.49 -4.09
N ILE A 165 18.17 6.83 -5.23
CA ILE A 165 18.12 5.37 -5.33
C ILE A 165 19.30 4.77 -4.58
N THR A 166 19.01 4.01 -3.53
CA THR A 166 20.03 3.29 -2.75
C THR A 166 20.17 1.84 -3.20
N HIS A 167 19.07 1.22 -3.65
CA HIS A 167 19.04 -0.19 -4.06
C HIS A 167 18.08 -0.44 -5.22
N LEU A 168 18.37 -1.49 -5.96
CA LEU A 168 17.47 -2.10 -6.92
C LEU A 168 16.86 -3.36 -6.31
N VAL A 169 15.53 -3.50 -6.39
CA VAL A 169 14.87 -4.76 -6.09
C VAL A 169 14.67 -5.50 -7.39
N ALA A 170 15.35 -6.63 -7.54
CA ALA A 170 15.24 -7.48 -8.71
C ALA A 170 14.19 -8.57 -8.49
N ASN A 171 13.44 -8.88 -9.54
CA ASN A 171 12.51 -10.00 -9.53
C ASN A 171 13.25 -11.35 -9.40
N LYS A 172 12.49 -12.44 -9.28
CA LYS A 172 13.05 -13.77 -9.05
C LYS A 172 14.13 -14.14 -10.07
N GLY A 173 13.92 -13.90 -11.36
CA GLY A 173 14.99 -14.10 -12.36
C GLY A 173 15.61 -15.50 -12.27
N VAL A 174 16.94 -15.59 -12.19
CA VAL A 174 17.66 -16.85 -11.93
C VAL A 174 17.62 -17.30 -10.47
N PHE A 175 17.22 -16.43 -9.54
CA PHE A 175 17.00 -16.76 -8.15
C PHE A 175 15.54 -17.22 -7.90
N PRO A 176 15.28 -18.05 -6.88
CA PRO A 176 13.91 -18.41 -6.50
C PRO A 176 13.16 -17.29 -5.74
N TYR A 177 13.84 -16.18 -5.45
CA TYR A 177 13.40 -15.10 -4.59
C TYR A 177 13.82 -13.74 -5.16
N GLN A 178 13.12 -12.69 -4.75
CA GLN A 178 13.52 -11.33 -5.10
C GLN A 178 14.77 -10.96 -4.31
N VAL A 179 15.73 -10.34 -4.99
CA VAL A 179 17.02 -9.95 -4.40
C VAL A 179 17.16 -8.45 -4.37
N ILE A 180 17.82 -7.94 -3.36
CA ILE A 180 18.10 -6.52 -3.25
C ILE A 180 19.57 -6.27 -3.55
N ILE A 181 19.79 -5.41 -4.53
CA ILE A 181 21.08 -5.11 -5.10
C ILE A 181 21.43 -3.67 -4.71
N PRO A 182 22.44 -3.45 -3.86
CA PRO A 182 22.96 -2.12 -3.59
C PRO A 182 23.33 -1.40 -4.88
N ILE A 183 22.96 -0.13 -5.00
CA ILE A 183 23.31 0.68 -6.17
C ILE A 183 24.83 0.75 -6.36
N THR A 184 25.60 0.59 -5.28
CA THR A 184 27.06 0.54 -5.27
C THR A 184 27.65 -0.69 -5.97
N LEU A 185 26.86 -1.74 -6.22
CA LEU A 185 27.28 -2.89 -7.04
C LEU A 185 27.06 -2.66 -8.54
N VAL A 186 26.30 -1.63 -8.92
CA VAL A 186 26.06 -1.31 -10.32
C VAL A 186 27.30 -0.67 -10.90
N ASP A 187 27.87 -1.33 -11.91
CA ASP A 187 29.05 -0.85 -12.64
C ASP A 187 28.66 0.24 -13.65
N ARG A 188 27.58 0.00 -14.39
CA ARG A 188 27.06 0.95 -15.38
C ARG A 188 25.57 0.72 -15.68
N ILE A 189 24.93 1.79 -16.14
CA ILE A 189 23.55 1.79 -16.61
C ILE A 189 23.57 2.29 -18.06
N THR A 190 22.92 1.55 -18.95
CA THR A 190 22.82 1.86 -20.38
C THR A 190 21.37 1.73 -20.83
N ALA A 191 21.07 2.13 -22.07
CA ALA A 191 19.74 1.93 -22.66
C ALA A 191 19.30 0.45 -22.68
N ASP A 192 20.24 -0.49 -22.74
CA ASP A 192 19.95 -1.93 -22.80
C ASP A 192 19.74 -2.58 -21.42
N GLY A 193 20.15 -1.90 -20.35
CA GLY A 193 19.99 -2.39 -18.98
C GLY A 193 21.10 -2.00 -18.03
N ILE A 194 21.07 -2.64 -16.87
CA ILE A 194 21.94 -2.43 -15.72
C ILE A 194 22.99 -3.55 -15.68
N TYR A 195 24.26 -3.20 -15.52
CA TYR A 195 25.37 -4.15 -15.51
C TYR A 195 26.05 -4.17 -14.15
N ILE A 196 26.32 -5.37 -13.65
CA ILE A 196 27.02 -5.64 -12.39
C ILE A 196 28.28 -6.44 -12.70
N ASN A 197 29.44 -5.95 -12.27
CA ASN A 197 30.72 -6.61 -12.49
C ASN A 197 31.00 -7.71 -11.43
N LYS A 198 30.07 -8.67 -11.32
CA LYS A 198 30.15 -9.87 -10.46
C LYS A 198 29.48 -11.05 -11.17
N THR A 199 29.80 -12.27 -10.78
CA THR A 199 29.10 -13.48 -11.21
C THR A 199 27.81 -13.71 -10.41
N THR A 200 26.87 -14.51 -10.92
CA THR A 200 25.64 -14.85 -10.20
C THR A 200 25.92 -15.55 -8.86
N ASP A 201 26.98 -16.37 -8.78
CA ASP A 201 27.36 -17.07 -7.56
C ASP A 201 27.84 -16.13 -6.45
N GLU A 202 28.59 -15.09 -6.81
CA GLU A 202 29.02 -14.05 -5.86
C GLU A 202 27.85 -13.22 -5.31
N LEU A 203 26.73 -13.18 -6.02
CA LEU A 203 25.53 -12.45 -5.62
C LEU A 203 24.54 -13.28 -4.80
N LYS A 204 24.78 -14.59 -4.60
CA LYS A 204 23.89 -15.47 -3.81
C LYS A 204 23.71 -15.01 -2.36
N GLY A 205 24.67 -14.26 -1.82
CA GLY A 205 24.64 -13.72 -0.45
C GLY A 205 23.93 -12.38 -0.28
N LEU A 206 23.35 -11.82 -1.35
CA LEU A 206 22.59 -10.57 -1.28
C LEU A 206 21.33 -10.73 -0.41
N ALA A 207 20.96 -9.62 0.23
CA ALA A 207 19.74 -9.54 1.02
C ALA A 207 18.51 -9.81 0.16
N ARG A 208 17.50 -10.39 0.78
CA ARG A 208 16.26 -10.76 0.12
C ARG A 208 15.23 -9.67 0.28
N TYR A 209 14.49 -9.44 -0.79
CA TYR A 209 13.26 -8.71 -0.68
C TYR A 209 12.14 -9.65 -0.25
N THR A 210 11.62 -9.42 0.95
CA THR A 210 10.44 -10.11 1.48
C THR A 210 9.23 -9.19 1.33
N ALA A 211 8.41 -9.44 0.31
CA ALA A 211 7.17 -8.69 0.16
C ALA A 211 6.24 -8.97 1.34
N ARG A 212 5.76 -7.92 2.01
CA ARG A 212 4.68 -8.05 3.01
C ARG A 212 3.41 -8.53 2.31
N LEU A 213 2.61 -9.33 3.02
CA LEU A 213 1.33 -9.79 2.47
C LEU A 213 0.40 -8.58 2.26
N PRO A 214 -0.36 -8.51 1.15
CA PRO A 214 -1.26 -7.37 0.90
C PRO A 214 -2.25 -7.11 2.03
N VAL A 215 -2.74 -8.16 2.68
CA VAL A 215 -3.63 -8.06 3.85
C VAL A 215 -2.94 -7.39 5.03
N ASP A 216 -1.64 -7.62 5.23
CA ASP A 216 -0.90 -7.06 6.35
C ASP A 216 -0.61 -5.57 6.12
N ILE A 217 -0.27 -5.23 4.88
CA ILE A 217 -0.10 -3.84 4.45
C ILE A 217 -1.41 -3.07 4.64
N LEU A 218 -2.55 -3.64 4.23
CA LEU A 218 -3.85 -2.99 4.35
C LEU A 218 -4.29 -2.80 5.80
N GLU A 219 -4.04 -3.76 6.69
CA GLU A 219 -4.38 -3.61 8.11
C GLU A 219 -3.50 -2.55 8.80
N ASP A 220 -2.20 -2.53 8.52
CA ASP A 220 -1.26 -1.50 9.02
C ASP A 220 -1.66 -0.10 8.52
N LEU A 221 -2.00 0.03 7.22
CA LEU A 221 -2.55 1.26 6.63
C LEU A 221 -3.81 1.72 7.34
N LYS A 222 -4.81 0.85 7.50
CA LYS A 222 -6.06 1.19 8.20
C LYS A 222 -5.79 1.68 9.61
N GLN A 223 -4.90 1.01 10.34
CA GLN A 223 -4.59 1.39 11.72
C GLN A 223 -3.96 2.78 11.80
N ARG A 224 -2.97 3.07 10.94
CA ARG A 224 -2.28 4.38 10.91
C ARG A 224 -3.19 5.51 10.42
N LEU A 225 -3.92 5.27 9.33
CA LEU A 225 -4.82 6.26 8.77
C LEU A 225 -6.01 6.54 9.70
N ALA A 226 -6.56 5.54 10.38
CA ALA A 226 -7.63 5.76 11.36
C ALA A 226 -7.15 6.52 12.61
N ALA A 227 -5.86 6.41 12.96
CA ALA A 227 -5.29 7.15 14.08
C ALA A 227 -5.04 8.63 13.74
N ALA A 228 -4.71 8.94 12.49
CA ALA A 228 -4.41 10.31 12.05
C ALA A 228 -5.63 11.05 11.48
N LEU A 229 -6.52 10.35 10.78
CA LEU A 229 -7.63 10.96 10.04
C LEU A 229 -8.97 10.69 10.74
N PRO A 230 -9.67 11.74 11.23
CA PRO A 230 -10.97 11.59 11.91
C PRO A 230 -12.06 10.94 11.03
N ASP A 231 -12.04 11.21 9.73
CA ASP A 231 -13.07 10.77 8.76
C ASP A 231 -12.65 9.57 7.91
N PHE A 232 -11.67 8.77 8.36
CA PHE A 232 -11.15 7.61 7.63
C PHE A 232 -12.22 6.61 7.15
N ARG A 233 -13.38 6.54 7.81
CA ARG A 233 -14.50 5.66 7.43
C ARG A 233 -15.01 5.88 5.99
N HIS A 234 -14.77 7.04 5.40
CA HIS A 234 -15.16 7.37 4.03
C HIS A 234 -14.01 7.16 3.03
N VAL A 235 -12.85 6.72 3.50
CA VAL A 235 -11.69 6.40 2.68
C VAL A 235 -11.69 4.91 2.37
N ARG A 236 -11.81 4.59 1.08
CA ARG A 236 -11.63 3.25 0.55
C ARG A 236 -10.18 3.08 0.10
N LEU A 237 -9.58 1.99 0.54
CA LEU A 237 -8.22 1.58 0.19
C LEU A 237 -8.28 0.43 -0.81
N GLN A 238 -7.50 0.53 -1.89
CA GLN A 238 -7.26 -0.59 -2.81
C GLN A 238 -5.76 -0.76 -2.99
N LEU A 239 -5.25 -1.98 -2.80
CA LEU A 239 -3.83 -2.27 -2.95
C LEU A 239 -3.66 -3.34 -4.04
N ASP A 240 -3.02 -2.96 -5.15
CA ASP A 240 -2.63 -3.89 -6.22
C ASP A 240 -1.12 -3.83 -6.44
N LYS A 241 -0.43 -4.97 -6.23
CA LYS A 241 1.02 -5.11 -6.45
C LYS A 241 1.85 -3.96 -5.86
N GLY A 242 1.49 -3.51 -4.67
CA GLY A 242 2.16 -2.42 -3.96
C GLY A 242 1.71 -1.01 -4.37
N VAL A 243 0.85 -0.85 -5.37
CA VAL A 243 0.19 0.42 -5.69
C VAL A 243 -1.05 0.56 -4.82
N LEU A 244 -1.05 1.55 -3.93
CA LEU A 244 -2.18 1.88 -3.08
C LEU A 244 -2.99 3.01 -3.72
N SER A 245 -4.25 2.75 -4.04
CA SER A 245 -5.20 3.78 -4.46
C SER A 245 -6.07 4.19 -3.27
N LEU A 246 -6.06 5.49 -2.96
CA LEU A 246 -6.89 6.12 -1.92
C LEU A 246 -8.08 6.78 -2.59
N HIS A 247 -9.31 6.40 -2.22
CA HIS A 247 -10.52 6.98 -2.77
C HIS A 247 -11.47 7.41 -1.66
N GLY A 248 -12.18 8.51 -1.85
CA GLY A 248 -13.17 8.96 -0.87
C GLY A 248 -13.12 10.46 -0.65
N PHE A 249 -13.47 10.85 0.58
CA PHE A 249 -13.56 12.24 0.99
C PHE A 249 -12.68 12.49 2.20
N VAL A 250 -12.07 13.67 2.22
CA VAL A 250 -11.37 14.23 3.37
C VAL A 250 -11.84 15.65 3.60
N LYS A 251 -11.68 16.14 4.82
CA LYS A 251 -12.14 17.47 5.21
C LYS A 251 -11.45 18.57 4.40
N ASP A 252 -10.13 18.50 4.30
CA ASP A 252 -9.29 19.55 3.73
C ASP A 252 -8.05 18.97 3.04
N GLU A 253 -7.28 19.87 2.43
CA GLU A 253 -6.06 19.52 1.70
C GLU A 253 -4.96 18.97 2.63
N ALA A 254 -4.89 19.45 3.86
CA ALA A 254 -3.94 18.96 4.85
C ALA A 254 -4.17 17.47 5.16
N ALA A 255 -5.43 17.06 5.37
CA ALA A 255 -5.79 15.66 5.53
C ALA A 255 -5.51 14.82 4.28
N ARG A 256 -5.68 15.41 3.07
CA ARG A 256 -5.35 14.76 1.79
C ARG A 256 -3.85 14.44 1.69
N GLU A 257 -3.00 15.39 2.04
CA GLU A 257 -1.54 15.27 2.03
C GLU A 257 -1.03 14.36 3.15
N GLU A 258 -1.63 14.44 4.34
CA GLU A 258 -1.29 13.58 5.47
C GLU A 258 -1.62 12.11 5.18
N ALA A 259 -2.78 11.83 4.58
CA ALA A 259 -3.15 10.48 4.15
C ALA A 259 -2.11 9.86 3.21
N GLU A 260 -1.62 10.66 2.25
CA GLU A 260 -0.60 10.24 1.30
C GLU A 260 0.76 10.01 1.97
N THR A 261 1.15 10.91 2.88
CA THR A 261 2.40 10.81 3.63
C THR A 261 2.43 9.55 4.49
N ILE A 262 1.35 9.31 5.23
CA ILE A 262 1.18 8.10 6.05
C ILE A 262 1.23 6.85 5.16
N ALA A 263 0.49 6.86 4.05
CA ALA A 263 0.45 5.73 3.13
C ALA A 263 1.82 5.39 2.54
N ARG A 264 2.58 6.40 2.10
CA ARG A 264 3.95 6.22 1.57
C ARG A 264 4.91 5.68 2.61
N ALA A 265 4.71 6.02 3.88
CA ALA A 265 5.54 5.53 4.98
C ALA A 265 5.24 4.08 5.35
N VAL A 266 4.12 3.49 4.91
CA VAL A 266 3.81 2.09 5.22
C VAL A 266 4.67 1.14 4.39
N PRO A 267 5.47 0.27 5.03
CA PRO A 267 6.27 -0.69 4.31
C PRO A 267 5.42 -1.63 3.43
N GLY A 268 5.85 -1.82 2.18
CA GLY A 268 5.12 -2.59 1.16
C GLY A 268 4.22 -1.75 0.25
N VAL A 269 4.00 -0.47 0.56
CA VAL A 269 3.43 0.50 -0.38
C VAL A 269 4.54 1.04 -1.27
N LEU A 270 4.48 0.73 -2.57
CA LEU A 270 5.46 1.11 -3.59
C LEU A 270 5.09 2.43 -4.29
N LYS A 271 3.79 2.72 -4.36
CA LYS A 271 3.23 3.91 -4.99
C LYS A 271 1.91 4.22 -4.33
N VAL A 272 1.62 5.51 -4.15
CA VAL A 272 0.30 5.98 -3.72
C VAL A 272 -0.34 6.74 -4.87
N GLU A 273 -1.59 6.39 -5.18
CA GLU A 273 -2.46 7.11 -6.10
C GLU A 273 -3.60 7.71 -5.28
N ASN A 274 -3.50 9.02 -5.05
CA ASN A 274 -4.40 9.72 -4.16
C ASN A 274 -5.55 10.37 -4.95
N TYR A 275 -6.74 9.76 -4.88
CA TYR A 275 -7.98 10.22 -5.49
C TYR A 275 -9.00 10.68 -4.43
N LEU A 276 -8.50 11.14 -3.28
CA LEU A 276 -9.32 11.75 -2.24
C LEU A 276 -9.72 13.16 -2.67
N ASP A 277 -11.00 13.47 -2.55
CA ASP A 277 -11.51 14.81 -2.76
C ASP A 277 -11.71 15.51 -1.43
N THR A 278 -11.42 16.81 -1.41
CA THR A 278 -11.71 17.68 -0.27
C THR A 278 -13.15 18.16 -0.32
N HIS A 279 -13.77 18.42 0.83
CA HIS A 279 -15.13 18.97 0.86
C HIS A 279 -15.21 20.31 0.11
N LEU A 280 -14.20 21.17 0.31
CA LEU A 280 -14.10 22.46 -0.38
C LEU A 280 -14.05 22.32 -1.91
N LEU A 281 -13.35 21.31 -2.44
CA LEU A 281 -13.29 21.07 -3.89
C LEU A 281 -14.69 20.77 -4.46
N ILE A 282 -15.47 19.94 -3.76
CA ILE A 282 -16.83 19.57 -4.17
C ILE A 282 -17.77 20.78 -4.08
N GLU A 283 -17.72 21.52 -2.96
CA GLU A 283 -18.49 22.76 -2.79
C GLU A 283 -18.20 23.74 -3.92
N THR A 284 -16.91 23.96 -4.26
CA THR A 284 -16.48 24.83 -5.36
C THR A 284 -17.07 24.39 -6.70
N GLN A 285 -17.00 23.10 -7.02
CA GLN A 285 -17.56 22.55 -8.27
C GLN A 285 -19.09 22.73 -8.35
N ILE A 286 -19.80 22.61 -7.22
CA ILE A 286 -21.24 22.85 -7.16
C ILE A 286 -21.54 24.34 -7.34
N TYR A 287 -20.80 25.24 -6.70
CA TYR A 287 -20.94 26.68 -6.90
C TYR A 287 -20.73 27.07 -8.35
N GLU A 288 -19.71 26.53 -9.01
CA GLU A 288 -19.46 26.75 -10.44
C GLU A 288 -20.64 26.28 -11.30
N ALA A 289 -21.20 25.10 -11.01
CA ALA A 289 -22.36 24.57 -11.73
C ALA A 289 -23.62 25.44 -11.53
N LEU A 290 -23.84 25.95 -10.31
CA LEU A 290 -24.92 26.88 -9.98
C LEU A 290 -24.74 28.23 -10.70
N ALA A 291 -23.51 28.73 -10.80
CA ALA A 291 -23.18 29.96 -11.50
C ALA A 291 -23.37 29.85 -13.03
N GLN A 292 -23.20 28.65 -13.60
CA GLN A 292 -23.40 28.40 -15.03
C GLN A 292 -24.88 28.26 -15.43
N ASN A 293 -25.77 27.93 -14.50
CA ASN A 293 -27.18 27.76 -14.79
C ASN A 293 -27.91 29.14 -14.77
N PRO A 294 -28.61 29.54 -15.85
CA PRO A 294 -29.27 30.84 -15.96
C PRO A 294 -30.27 31.19 -14.85
N LEU A 295 -30.90 30.18 -14.24
CA LEU A 295 -31.90 30.36 -13.19
C LEU A 295 -31.27 30.51 -11.80
N THR A 296 -30.10 29.90 -11.55
CA THR A 296 -29.44 29.92 -10.24
C THR A 296 -28.24 30.87 -10.17
N ARG A 297 -27.75 31.37 -11.30
CA ARG A 297 -26.51 32.19 -11.38
C ARG A 297 -26.48 33.44 -10.51
N ASN A 298 -27.65 34.01 -10.21
CA ASN A 298 -27.79 35.23 -9.40
C ASN A 298 -28.32 34.93 -7.99
N ALA A 299 -28.57 33.66 -7.66
CA ALA A 299 -29.06 33.26 -6.36
C ALA A 299 -27.91 33.31 -5.34
N VAL A 300 -28.15 33.91 -4.18
CA VAL A 300 -27.21 33.88 -3.06
C VAL A 300 -27.49 32.62 -2.27
N LEU A 301 -26.73 31.57 -2.57
CA LEU A 301 -26.84 30.26 -1.96
C LEU A 301 -25.58 29.96 -1.17
N GLU A 302 -25.75 29.32 -0.02
CA GLU A 302 -24.68 28.66 0.71
C GLU A 302 -24.76 27.15 0.43
N VAL A 303 -23.64 26.57 0.07
CA VAL A 303 -23.47 25.15 -0.24
C VAL A 303 -22.51 24.59 0.79
N HIS A 304 -22.98 23.59 1.53
CA HIS A 304 -22.12 22.79 2.40
C HIS A 304 -22.13 21.33 1.94
N PHE A 305 -20.95 20.74 1.78
CA PHE A 305 -20.81 19.33 1.46
C PHE A 305 -20.29 18.55 2.67
N ASP A 306 -21.01 17.49 3.01
CA ASP A 306 -20.57 16.53 4.01
C ASP A 306 -20.83 15.11 3.51
N ARG A 307 -19.75 14.38 3.22
CA ARG A 307 -19.78 12.92 2.98
C ARG A 307 -20.83 12.45 1.96
N GLY A 308 -20.96 13.18 0.86
CA GLY A 308 -21.90 12.85 -0.22
C GLY A 308 -23.27 13.52 -0.09
N ILE A 309 -23.54 14.22 1.01
CA ILE A 309 -24.76 15.01 1.18
C ILE A 309 -24.42 16.48 0.98
N VAL A 310 -25.22 17.16 0.16
CA VAL A 310 -25.14 18.62 -0.03
C VAL A 310 -26.27 19.26 0.73
N THR A 311 -25.96 20.22 1.60
CA THR A 311 -26.96 21.11 2.19
C THR A 311 -26.92 22.44 1.46
N LEU A 312 -28.07 22.84 0.91
CA LEU A 312 -28.27 24.14 0.28
C LEU A 312 -29.05 25.05 1.22
N GLN A 313 -28.49 26.21 1.52
CA GLN A 313 -29.09 27.24 2.36
C GLN A 313 -29.10 28.58 1.61
N GLY A 314 -29.87 29.54 2.13
CA GLY A 314 -30.01 30.87 1.55
C GLY A 314 -31.44 31.21 1.20
N GLU A 315 -31.62 32.34 0.52
CA GLU A 315 -32.92 32.90 0.22
C GLU A 315 -33.01 33.26 -1.27
N VAL A 316 -34.08 32.82 -1.93
CA VAL A 316 -34.28 33.00 -3.38
C VAL A 316 -35.62 33.66 -3.70
N ASP A 317 -35.74 34.22 -4.89
CA ASP A 317 -36.94 34.97 -5.29
C ASP A 317 -38.10 34.09 -5.78
N SER A 318 -37.88 32.79 -6.04
CA SER A 318 -38.95 31.88 -6.46
C SER A 318 -38.69 30.40 -6.15
N TYR A 319 -39.78 29.63 -6.09
CA TYR A 319 -39.73 28.17 -5.98
C TYR A 319 -39.01 27.50 -7.16
N GLU A 320 -39.04 28.11 -8.35
CA GLU A 320 -38.33 27.55 -9.50
C GLU A 320 -36.81 27.61 -9.28
N VAL A 321 -36.29 28.73 -8.77
CA VAL A 321 -34.85 28.84 -8.42
C VAL A 321 -34.49 27.82 -7.34
N LYS A 322 -35.32 27.68 -6.29
CA LYS A 322 -35.12 26.69 -5.23
C LYS A 322 -35.03 25.26 -5.78
N ARG A 323 -35.92 24.88 -6.70
CA ARG A 323 -35.95 23.55 -7.31
C ARG A 323 -34.77 23.33 -8.26
N GLN A 324 -34.38 24.34 -9.02
CA GLN A 324 -33.24 24.25 -9.93
C GLN A 324 -31.92 24.12 -9.19
N ALA A 325 -31.75 24.82 -8.06
CA ALA A 325 -30.56 24.69 -7.22
C ALA A 325 -30.33 23.25 -6.75
N GLU A 326 -31.41 22.59 -6.31
CA GLU A 326 -31.38 21.18 -5.91
C GLU A 326 -31.01 20.25 -7.07
N ILE A 327 -31.60 20.44 -8.23
CA ILE A 327 -31.30 19.64 -9.44
C ILE A 327 -29.85 19.82 -9.86
N VAL A 328 -29.33 21.04 -9.84
CA VAL A 328 -27.93 21.33 -10.22
C VAL A 328 -26.97 20.69 -9.23
N ALA A 329 -27.17 20.88 -7.92
CA ALA A 329 -26.33 20.26 -6.90
C ALA A 329 -26.36 18.73 -6.98
N GLY A 330 -27.55 18.14 -7.17
CA GLY A 330 -27.74 16.69 -7.27
C GLY A 330 -27.16 16.03 -8.52
N LYS A 331 -26.77 16.80 -9.54
CA LYS A 331 -26.10 16.28 -10.75
C LYS A 331 -24.62 15.99 -10.54
N HIS A 332 -24.02 16.52 -9.47
CA HIS A 332 -22.59 16.32 -9.23
C HIS A 332 -22.30 14.82 -8.95
N PRO A 333 -21.32 14.16 -9.60
CA PRO A 333 -21.13 12.70 -9.53
C PRO A 333 -20.88 12.15 -8.13
N LYS A 334 -20.36 13.00 -7.23
CA LYS A 334 -20.04 12.63 -5.84
C LYS A 334 -21.15 12.97 -4.85
N VAL A 335 -22.29 13.46 -5.32
CA VAL A 335 -23.46 13.79 -4.51
C VAL A 335 -24.44 12.62 -4.55
N ILE A 336 -24.79 12.14 -3.36
CA ILE A 336 -25.71 11.03 -3.11
C ILE A 336 -27.10 11.57 -2.75
N GLY A 337 -27.15 12.71 -2.08
CA GLY A 337 -28.40 13.36 -1.68
C GLY A 337 -28.24 14.87 -1.49
N VAL A 338 -29.36 15.58 -1.58
CA VAL A 338 -29.41 17.03 -1.39
C VAL A 338 -30.45 17.34 -0.32
N ILE A 339 -30.07 18.13 0.68
CA ILE A 339 -30.96 18.72 1.68
C ILE A 339 -31.15 20.18 1.28
N ASN A 340 -32.36 20.52 0.83
CA ASN A 340 -32.68 21.85 0.31
C ASN A 340 -33.41 22.71 1.37
N GLU A 341 -32.63 23.45 2.15
CA GLU A 341 -33.11 24.36 3.20
C GLU A 341 -33.30 25.80 2.72
N VAL A 342 -33.20 26.04 1.41
CA VAL A 342 -33.39 27.35 0.80
C VAL A 342 -34.81 27.88 1.07
N THR A 343 -34.94 29.13 1.49
CA THR A 343 -36.23 29.80 1.68
C THR A 343 -36.58 30.66 0.47
N VAL A 344 -37.88 30.89 0.23
CA VAL A 344 -38.35 31.74 -0.87
C VAL A 344 -38.85 33.06 -0.28
N ARG A 345 -38.36 34.20 -0.79
CA ARG A 345 -38.89 35.52 -0.43
C ARG A 345 -40.37 35.58 -0.78
N HIS A 346 -41.21 35.74 0.24
CA HIS A 346 -42.61 36.05 0.02
C HIS A 346 -42.75 37.50 -0.47
N GLY A 347 -42.71 37.71 -1.77
CA GLY A 347 -43.31 38.88 -2.43
C GLY A 347 -44.80 38.59 -2.72
N GLU A 348 -45.67 39.57 -2.46
CA GLU A 348 -47.14 39.56 -2.51
C GLU A 348 -47.86 38.51 -3.37
N PRO A 349 -48.99 37.93 -2.90
CA PRO A 349 -49.80 37.04 -3.73
C PRO A 349 -50.36 37.82 -4.93
N ASP A 350 -50.07 37.31 -6.13
CA ASP A 350 -50.71 37.73 -7.38
C ASP A 350 -52.20 37.32 -7.33
N LEU A 351 -53.02 38.13 -6.65
CA LEU A 351 -54.47 38.06 -6.70
C LEU A 351 -54.97 38.73 -7.98
N THR A 352 -54.65 38.15 -9.13
CA THR A 352 -55.42 38.40 -10.36
C THR A 352 -56.72 37.61 -10.30
N VAL A 353 -57.68 38.13 -9.53
CA VAL A 353 -59.08 37.70 -9.60
C VAL A 353 -59.62 38.13 -10.96
N THR A 354 -59.71 37.19 -11.90
CA THR A 354 -60.47 37.37 -13.13
C THR A 354 -61.95 37.31 -12.78
N ILE A 355 -62.59 38.47 -12.60
CA ILE A 355 -64.05 38.54 -12.49
C ILE A 355 -64.59 38.39 -13.92
N GLY A 356 -65.08 37.19 -14.25
CA GLY A 356 -65.86 36.96 -15.45
C GLY A 356 -67.19 37.70 -15.35
N SER A 357 -67.42 38.67 -16.24
CA SER A 357 -68.73 39.28 -16.45
C SER A 357 -69.70 38.23 -17.00
N LYS A 358 -70.78 37.97 -16.24
CA LYS A 358 -71.95 37.24 -16.73
C LYS A 358 -72.99 38.25 -17.21
N GLN A 359 -73.26 38.16 -18.53
CA GLN A 359 -74.38 38.67 -19.34
C GLN A 359 -74.80 40.14 -19.22
#